data_AF-A0A950ZUW5-F1
#
_entry.id   AF-A0A950ZUW5-F1
#
_cell.length_a   1.000
_cell.length_b   1.000
_cell.length_c   1.000
_cell.angle_alpha   90.00
_cell.angle_beta   90.00
_cell.angle_gamma   90.00
#
_symmetry.space_group_name_H-M   'P 1'
#
loop_
_entity.id
_entity.type
_entity.pdbx_description
1 polymer ?
#
loop_
_entity_poly.entity_id
_entity_poly.type
_entity_poly.pdbx_seq_one_letter_code
_entity_poly.pdbx_strand_id
1 'polypeptide(L)' 'FRPFVEAYGGSFARVEDWTEFSAVVNDALGRRGLRVIEVPTDRERNVVLHRAVWQRVESAVQDALAAAVV' A
#
# COMPACT_ATOMS: atom_id res chain seq x y z
N PHE A 1 9.01 -12.75 6.70
CA PHE A 1 8.35 -12.68 8.03
C PHE A 1 7.79 -14.01 8.54
N ARG A 2 7.43 -14.96 7.66
CA ARG A 2 6.81 -16.26 8.01
C ARG A 2 7.33 -16.95 9.29
N PRO A 3 8.65 -17.24 9.45
CA PRO A 3 9.10 -18.07 10.57
C PRO A 3 8.83 -17.42 11.93
N PHE A 4 8.97 -16.10 12.03
CA PHE A 4 8.67 -15.38 13.27
C PHE A 4 7.17 -15.33 13.54
N VAL A 5 6.36 -15.02 12.52
CA VAL A 5 4.91 -14.91 12.68
C VAL A 5 4.32 -16.23 13.19
N GLU A 6 4.74 -17.35 12.62
CA GLU A 6 4.29 -18.68 13.01
C GLU A 6 4.84 -19.07 14.40
N ALA A 7 6.08 -18.71 14.74
CA ALA A 7 6.66 -18.96 16.07
C ALA A 7 5.90 -18.25 17.21
N TYR A 8 5.26 -17.12 16.94
CA TYR A 8 4.42 -16.39 17.91
C TYR A 8 2.93 -16.74 17.79
N GLY A 9 2.56 -17.79 17.07
CA GLY A 9 1.18 -18.27 16.94
C GLY A 9 0.29 -17.44 16.01
N GLY A 10 0.89 -16.60 15.16
CA GLY A 10 0.18 -15.89 14.09
C GLY A 10 0.15 -16.67 12.78
N SER A 11 -0.65 -16.20 11.80
CA SER A 11 -0.62 -16.72 10.44
C SER A 11 0.04 -15.74 9.48
N PHE A 12 0.72 -16.27 8.46
CA PHE A 12 1.43 -15.46 7.47
C PHE A 12 0.96 -15.78 6.04
N ALA A 13 0.68 -14.73 5.28
CA ALA A 13 0.44 -14.77 3.84
C ALA A 13 1.36 -13.75 3.15
N ARG A 14 1.87 -14.09 1.97
CA ARG A 14 2.55 -13.15 1.07
C ARG A 14 1.72 -13.11 -0.20
N VAL A 15 1.25 -11.93 -0.56
CA VAL A 15 0.36 -11.74 -1.71
C VAL A 15 1.15 -11.24 -2.92
N GLU A 16 0.78 -11.67 -4.11
CA GLU A 16 1.48 -11.31 -5.35
C GLU A 16 0.68 -10.29 -6.19
N ASP A 17 -0.63 -10.16 -5.95
CA ASP A 17 -1.49 -9.21 -6.65
C ASP A 17 -2.66 -8.68 -5.79
N TRP A 18 -3.41 -7.74 -6.37
CA TRP A 18 -4.55 -7.08 -5.71
C TRP A 18 -5.77 -7.98 -5.51
N THR A 19 -5.95 -9.01 -6.34
CA THR A 19 -7.03 -9.98 -6.21
C THR A 19 -6.76 -10.86 -4.99
N GLU A 20 -5.55 -11.37 -4.87
CA GLU A 20 -5.09 -12.15 -3.73
C GLU A 20 -5.11 -11.30 -2.44
N PHE A 21 -4.60 -10.08 -2.49
CA PHE A 21 -4.69 -9.13 -1.37
C PHE A 21 -6.11 -8.98 -0.86
N SER A 22 -7.06 -8.70 -1.75
CA SER A 22 -8.46 -8.48 -1.38
C SER A 22 -9.07 -9.74 -0.75
N ALA A 23 -8.80 -10.92 -1.32
CA ALA A 23 -9.28 -12.18 -0.79
C ALA A 23 -8.71 -12.47 0.62
N VAL A 24 -7.39 -12.32 0.79
CA VAL A 24 -6.69 -12.60 2.05
C VAL A 24 -7.10 -11.61 3.14
N VAL A 25 -7.29 -10.33 2.82
CA VAL A 25 -7.76 -9.32 3.78
C VAL A 25 -9.20 -9.61 4.22
N ASN A 26 -10.08 -9.97 3.29
CA ASN A 26 -11.48 -10.28 3.63
C ASN A 26 -11.58 -11.54 4.49
N ASP A 27 -10.86 -12.61 4.15
CA ASP A 27 -10.77 -13.82 5.00
C ASP A 27 -10.19 -13.48 6.37
N ALA A 28 -9.15 -12.63 6.39
CA ALA A 28 -8.53 -12.19 7.62
C ALA A 28 -9.56 -11.52 8.53
N LEU A 29 -10.27 -10.49 8.10
CA LEU A 29 -11.20 -9.75 8.96
C LEU A 29 -12.24 -10.65 9.68
N GLY A 30 -12.57 -11.81 9.12
CA GLY A 30 -13.48 -12.79 9.74
C GLY A 30 -12.90 -13.73 10.81
N ARG A 31 -11.57 -13.83 10.97
CA ARG A 31 -10.96 -14.73 11.99
C ARG A 31 -10.25 -13.98 13.12
N ARG A 32 -10.15 -14.63 14.28
CA ARG A 32 -9.39 -14.13 15.43
C ARG A 32 -7.89 -14.41 15.28
N GLY A 33 -7.07 -13.69 16.04
CA GLY A 33 -5.62 -13.88 16.11
C GLY A 33 -4.81 -12.91 15.24
N LEU A 34 -3.49 -12.98 15.39
CA LEU A 34 -2.55 -12.16 14.62
C LEU A 34 -2.38 -12.74 13.23
N ARG A 35 -2.51 -11.90 12.21
CA ARG A 35 -2.21 -12.27 10.83
C ARG A 35 -1.35 -11.21 10.17
N VAL A 36 -0.28 -11.66 9.54
CA VAL A 36 0.65 -10.81 8.82
C VAL A 36 0.51 -11.10 7.34
N ILE A 37 0.14 -10.06 6.60
CA ILE A 37 0.02 -10.09 5.14
C ILE A 37 1.19 -9.27 4.60
N GLU A 38 2.16 -9.93 3.98
CA GLU A 38 3.26 -9.26 3.28
C GLU A 38 2.79 -8.84 1.89
N VAL A 39 2.88 -7.54 1.61
CA VAL A 39 2.61 -6.95 0.31
C VAL A 39 3.95 -6.51 -0.30
N PRO A 40 4.51 -7.25 -1.26
CA PRO A 40 5.75 -6.90 -1.93
C PRO A 40 5.59 -5.56 -2.68
N THR A 41 6.58 -4.69 -2.55
CA THR A 41 6.61 -3.40 -3.26
C THR A 41 7.92 -3.25 -4.03
N ASP A 42 7.86 -2.62 -5.20
CA ASP A 42 9.04 -2.20 -5.96
C ASP A 42 9.43 -0.76 -5.57
N ARG A 43 10.61 -0.61 -4.98
CA ARG A 43 11.12 0.67 -4.48
C ARG A 43 11.43 1.65 -5.61
N GLU A 44 11.93 1.19 -6.74
CA GLU A 44 12.24 2.04 -7.88
C GLU A 44 10.95 2.56 -8.52
N ARG A 45 10.00 1.65 -8.74
CA ARG A 45 8.66 2.02 -9.22
C ARG A 45 7.96 2.99 -8.27
N ASN A 46 8.10 2.81 -6.96
CA ASN A 46 7.51 3.73 -5.99
C ASN A 46 8.07 5.16 -6.13
N VAL A 47 9.39 5.31 -6.32
CA VAL A 47 10.03 6.62 -6.54
C VAL A 47 9.49 7.27 -7.82
N VAL A 48 9.36 6.51 -8.91
CA VAL A 48 8.81 7.03 -10.18
C VAL A 48 7.37 7.51 -9.99
N LEU A 49 6.52 6.70 -9.36
CA LEU A 49 5.13 7.07 -9.10
C LEU A 49 5.01 8.31 -8.21
N HIS A 50 5.79 8.39 -7.13
CA HIS A 50 5.81 9.56 -6.26
C HIS A 50 6.18 10.84 -7.00
N ARG A 51 7.22 10.81 -7.84
CA ARG A 51 7.61 11.98 -8.65
C ARG A 51 6.49 12.43 -9.58
N ALA A 52 5.85 11.49 -10.27
CA ALA A 52 4.76 11.79 -11.19
C ALA A 52 3.54 12.41 -10.47
N VAL A 53 3.20 11.91 -9.28
CA VAL A 53 2.12 12.50 -8.47
C VAL A 53 2.50 13.90 -7.98
N TRP A 54 3.71 14.08 -7.44
CA TRP A 54 4.14 15.38 -6.91
C TRP A 54 4.19 16.48 -7.98
N GLN A 55 4.64 16.16 -9.19
CA GLN A 55 4.61 17.11 -10.31
C GLN A 55 3.17 17.58 -10.63
N ARG A 56 2.19 16.67 -10.56
CA ARG A 56 0.78 17.02 -10.78
C ARG A 56 0.21 17.86 -9.65
N VAL A 57 0.57 17.54 -8.41
CA VAL A 57 0.18 18.32 -7.23
C VAL A 57 0.75 19.73 -7.31
N GLU A 58 2.03 19.87 -7.66
CA GLU A 58 2.68 21.17 -7.83
C GLU A 58 1.97 22.04 -8.87
N SER A 59 1.69 21.50 -10.05
CA SER A 59 0.94 22.20 -11.10
C SER A 59 -0.45 22.63 -10.61
N ALA A 60 -1.21 21.73 -9.97
CA ALA A 60 -2.55 22.03 -9.49
C ALA A 60 -2.56 23.13 -8.41
N VAL A 61 -1.55 23.16 -7.55
CA VAL A 61 -1.39 24.22 -6.54
C VAL A 61 -1.05 25.56 -7.20
N GLN A 62 -0.15 25.57 -8.19
CA GLN A 62 0.18 26.78 -8.93
C GLN A 62 -1.04 27.36 -9.65
N ASP A 63 -1.81 26.50 -10.33
CA ASP A 63 -3.03 26.90 -11.03
C ASP A 63 -4.06 27.49 -10.05
N ALA A 64 -4.26 26.85 -8.89
CA ALA A 64 -5.16 27.34 -7.86
C ALA A 64 -4.73 28.69 -7.26
N LEU A 65 -3.43 28.89 -7.04
CA LEU A 65 -2.89 30.17 -6.55
C LEU A 65 -3.05 31.27 -7.60
N ALA A 66 -2.77 30.98 -8.88
CA ALA A 66 -2.96 31.95 -9.95
C ALA A 66 -4.43 32.38 -10.09
N ALA A 67 -5.36 31.43 -9.97
CA ALA A 67 -6.80 31.71 -10.02
C ALA A 67 -7.31 32.53 -8.81
N ALA A 68 -6.62 32.49 -7.67
CA ALA A 68 -7.02 33.23 -6.47
C ALA A 68 -6.54 34.69 -6.43
N VAL A 69 -5.63 35.08 -7.33
CA VAL A 69 -5.03 36.44 -7.39
C VAL A 69 -5.68 37.31 -8.49
N VAL A 70 -6.58 36.74 -9.30
CA VAL A 70 -7.38 37.43 -10.34
C VAL A 70 -8.79 37.68 -9.81
#